data_AF-E0XNU1-F1
#
_entry.id   AF-E0XNU1-F1
#
_cell.length_a   1.000
_cell.length_b   1.000
_cell.length_c   1.000
_cell.angle_alpha   90.00
_cell.angle_beta   90.00
_cell.angle_gamma   90.00
#
_symmetry.space_group_name_H-M   'P 1'
#
loop_
_entity.id
_entity.type
_entity.pdbx_description
1 polymer ?
#
loop_
_entity_poly.entity_id
_entity_poly.type
_entity_poly.pdbx_seq_one_letter_code
_entity_poly.pdbx_strand_id
1 'polypeptide(L)'
;MEAGPLAHIAAAAAAFLDHPDLARLPHHSGTIPQLEFSPLVLPPSNHTLQDDLLRLGCTDSTVEALLSTCEVAEARLAEQLHWSFGDALAQLVGLTDQAEAEILQRYTSSLRQRFVQEYLSTTDEVRRRIVGEVSATNARYSAPTA
;
A
#
# COMPACT_ATOMS: atom_id res chain seq x y z
N MET A 1 -28.50 0.24 16.19
CA MET A 1 -27.77 -0.34 15.05
C MET A 1 -27.97 0.62 13.88
N GLU A 2 -27.06 1.59 13.76
CA GLU A 2 -27.21 2.77 12.91
C GLU A 2 -26.66 2.50 11.50
N ALA A 3 -27.47 1.90 10.64
CA ALA A 3 -27.17 1.72 9.21
C ALA A 3 -27.44 2.99 8.37
N GLY A 4 -27.79 4.11 9.01
CA GLY A 4 -28.26 5.35 8.36
C GLY A 4 -27.24 6.04 7.45
N PRO A 5 -25.97 6.22 7.86
CA PRO A 5 -25.00 6.99 7.07
C PRO A 5 -24.60 6.30 5.77
N LEU A 6 -24.35 4.99 5.80
CA LEU A 6 -23.95 4.21 4.63
C LEU A 6 -25.10 4.03 3.65
N ALA A 7 -26.33 3.86 4.15
CA ALA A 7 -27.53 3.79 3.30
C ALA A 7 -27.79 5.10 2.56
N HIS A 8 -27.55 6.25 3.21
CA HIS A 8 -27.70 7.56 2.58
C HIS A 8 -26.66 7.79 1.47
N ILE A 9 -25.41 7.39 1.69
CA ILE A 9 -24.36 7.50 0.67
C ILE A 9 -24.68 6.60 -0.54
N ALA A 10 -25.13 5.36 -0.29
CA ALA A 10 -25.54 4.45 -1.36
C ALA A 10 -26.74 4.98 -2.16
N ALA A 11 -27.73 5.56 -1.48
CA ALA A 11 -28.89 6.16 -2.15
C ALA A 11 -28.53 7.41 -2.96
N ALA A 12 -27.63 8.26 -2.45
CA ALA A 12 -27.15 9.44 -3.16
C ALA A 12 -26.32 9.06 -4.39
N ALA A 13 -25.48 8.02 -4.29
CA ALA A 13 -24.73 7.49 -5.42
C ALA A 13 -25.66 6.89 -6.49
N ALA A 14 -26.69 6.13 -6.09
CA ALA A 14 -27.67 5.59 -7.00
C ALA A 14 -28.46 6.69 -7.73
N ALA A 15 -28.93 7.71 -7.00
CA ALA A 15 -29.64 8.85 -7.59
C ALA A 15 -28.76 9.68 -8.54
N PHE A 16 -27.46 9.80 -8.25
CA PHE A 16 -26.50 10.44 -9.14
C PHE A 16 -26.30 9.64 -10.44
N LEU A 17 -26.14 8.31 -10.33
CA LEU A 17 -25.94 7.42 -11.47
C LEU A 17 -27.18 7.32 -12.37
N ASP A 18 -28.38 7.44 -11.81
CA ASP A 18 -29.65 7.46 -12.55
C ASP A 18 -30.00 8.84 -13.16
N HIS A 19 -29.12 9.84 -13.03
CA HIS A 19 -29.43 11.19 -13.51
C HIS A 19 -29.43 11.25 -15.05
N PRO A 20 -30.50 11.76 -15.69
CA PRO A 20 -30.66 11.76 -17.15
C PRO A 20 -29.61 12.60 -17.90
N ASP A 21 -28.94 13.52 -17.20
CA ASP A 21 -27.84 14.29 -17.80
C ASP A 21 -26.57 13.46 -17.99
N LEU A 22 -26.38 12.34 -17.25
CA LEU A 22 -25.31 11.39 -17.53
C LEU A 22 -25.54 10.64 -18.84
N ALA A 23 -26.79 10.41 -19.23
CA ALA A 23 -27.16 9.82 -20.52
C ALA A 23 -27.03 10.80 -21.70
N ARG A 24 -26.87 12.11 -21.42
CA ARG A 24 -26.67 13.17 -22.42
C ARG A 24 -25.21 13.57 -22.58
N LEU A 25 -24.32 13.11 -21.69
CA LEU A 25 -22.89 13.19 -21.96
C LEU A 25 -22.64 12.44 -23.26
N PRO A 26 -21.93 13.05 -24.23
CA PRO A 26 -21.54 12.31 -25.43
C PRO A 26 -20.80 11.08 -24.93
N HIS A 27 -21.42 9.90 -25.12
CA HIS A 27 -20.72 8.64 -25.00
C HIS A 27 -19.63 8.71 -26.05
N HIS A 28 -18.44 9.14 -25.63
CA HIS A 28 -17.22 8.95 -26.38
C HIS A 28 -17.01 7.44 -26.41
N SER A 29 -17.75 6.75 -27.27
CA SER A 29 -17.49 5.38 -27.74
C SER A 29 -16.28 5.39 -28.68
N GLY A 30 -15.30 6.25 -28.40
CA GLY A 30 -13.93 5.91 -28.74
C GLY A 30 -13.64 4.71 -27.88
N THR A 31 -13.41 3.56 -28.49
CA THR A 31 -12.85 2.40 -27.83
C THR A 31 -11.60 2.89 -27.12
N ILE A 32 -11.72 3.26 -25.84
CA ILE A 32 -10.55 3.50 -25.01
C ILE A 32 -9.86 2.15 -25.07
N PRO A 33 -8.65 2.02 -25.65
CA PRO A 33 -7.91 0.78 -25.49
C PRO A 33 -7.89 0.53 -23.99
N GLN A 34 -8.54 -0.55 -23.56
CA GLN A 34 -8.40 -1.01 -22.19
C GLN A 34 -6.94 -1.44 -22.10
N LEU A 35 -6.09 -0.49 -21.74
CA LEU A 35 -4.73 -0.71 -21.32
C LEU A 35 -4.86 -1.48 -20.01
N GLU A 36 -4.90 -2.80 -20.13
CA GLU A 36 -4.94 -3.69 -18.97
C GLU A 36 -3.57 -3.65 -18.32
N PHE A 37 -3.42 -2.77 -17.32
CA PHE A 37 -2.25 -2.79 -16.48
C PHE A 37 -2.36 -3.92 -15.47
N SER A 38 -1.35 -4.77 -15.41
CA SER A 38 -1.25 -5.75 -14.33
C SER A 38 -1.12 -5.01 -12.99
N PRO A 39 -1.88 -5.41 -11.97
CA PRO A 39 -1.88 -4.74 -10.66
C PRO A 39 -0.49 -4.78 -10.01
N LEU A 40 -0.26 -3.86 -9.08
CA LEU A 40 0.89 -3.94 -8.19
C LEU A 40 0.71 -5.17 -7.29
N VAL A 41 1.68 -6.08 -7.29
CA VAL A 41 1.72 -7.22 -6.38
C VAL A 41 2.93 -7.05 -5.50
N LEU A 42 2.69 -6.83 -4.21
CA LEU A 42 3.76 -6.66 -3.24
C LEU A 42 4.17 -8.03 -2.68
N PRO A 43 5.47 -8.35 -2.67
CA PRO A 43 5.94 -9.58 -2.06
C PRO A 43 5.71 -9.55 -0.54
N PRO A 44 5.60 -10.71 0.13
CA PRO A 44 5.66 -10.73 1.58
C PRO A 44 7.00 -10.16 2.06
N SER A 45 6.98 -9.39 3.16
CA SER A 45 8.18 -8.77 3.72
C SER A 45 9.20 -9.77 4.33
N ASN A 46 8.84 -11.07 4.40
CA ASN A 46 9.68 -12.16 4.98
C ASN A 46 10.24 -11.77 6.36
N HIS A 47 9.34 -11.62 7.32
CA HIS A 47 9.61 -11.02 8.62
C HIS A 47 10.33 -12.00 9.56
N THR A 48 11.64 -11.81 9.75
CA THR A 48 12.43 -12.43 10.84
C THR A 48 12.22 -11.72 12.18
N LEU A 49 11.30 -10.76 12.24
CA LEU A 49 11.14 -9.87 13.39
C LEU A 49 10.78 -10.65 14.65
N GLN A 50 9.94 -11.68 14.55
CA GLN A 50 9.60 -12.55 15.68
C GLN A 50 10.86 -13.18 16.29
N ASP A 51 11.70 -13.81 15.48
CA ASP A 51 12.94 -14.45 15.92
C ASP A 51 13.93 -13.44 16.50
N ASP A 52 14.04 -12.25 15.89
CA ASP A 52 14.90 -11.17 16.37
C ASP A 52 14.46 -10.67 17.77
N LEU A 53 13.16 -10.49 17.99
CA LEU A 53 12.60 -10.04 19.27
C LEU A 53 12.73 -11.12 20.36
N LEU A 54 12.46 -12.39 20.02
CA LEU A 54 12.65 -13.52 20.95
C LEU A 54 14.13 -13.64 21.36
N ARG A 55 15.06 -13.48 20.42
CA ARG A 55 16.50 -13.50 20.70
C ARG A 55 16.94 -12.33 21.59
N LEU A 56 16.26 -11.19 21.52
CA LEU A 56 16.46 -10.07 22.43
C LEU A 56 15.83 -10.29 23.81
N GLY A 57 15.14 -11.40 24.05
CA GLY A 57 14.52 -11.72 25.33
C GLY A 57 13.17 -11.03 25.58
N CYS A 58 12.50 -10.58 24.52
CA CYS A 58 11.13 -10.08 24.65
C CYS A 58 10.18 -11.18 25.12
N THR A 59 9.20 -10.82 25.94
CA THR A 59 8.10 -11.72 26.30
C THR A 59 7.18 -11.97 25.11
N ASP A 60 6.49 -13.10 25.08
CA ASP A 60 5.53 -13.44 24.01
C ASP A 60 4.50 -12.33 23.79
N SER A 61 3.99 -11.73 24.86
CA SER A 61 3.05 -10.60 24.79
C SER A 61 3.63 -9.35 24.13
N THR A 62 4.92 -9.09 24.33
CA THR A 62 5.63 -7.94 23.74
C THR A 62 5.89 -8.21 22.27
N VAL A 63 6.30 -9.44 21.94
CA VAL A 63 6.49 -9.90 20.57
C VAL A 63 5.20 -9.77 19.78
N GLU A 64 4.08 -10.27 20.31
CA GLU A 64 2.76 -10.19 19.67
C GLU A 64 2.33 -8.73 19.41
N ALA A 65 2.46 -7.85 20.41
CA ALA A 65 2.08 -6.44 20.27
C ALA A 65 2.92 -5.71 19.20
N LEU A 66 4.23 -5.98 19.14
CA LEU A 66 5.13 -5.38 18.15
C LEU A 66 4.86 -5.93 16.75
N LEU A 67 4.64 -7.25 16.61
CA LEU A 67 4.28 -7.87 15.33
C LEU A 67 2.97 -7.30 14.79
N SER A 68 1.92 -7.23 15.62
CA SER A 68 0.64 -6.65 15.20
C SER A 68 0.78 -5.19 14.74
N THR A 69 1.60 -4.40 15.43
CA THR A 69 1.87 -3.01 15.03
C THR A 69 2.61 -2.95 13.69
N CYS A 70 3.59 -3.83 13.47
CA CYS A 70 4.28 -3.97 12.18
C CYS A 70 3.31 -4.34 11.05
N GLU A 71 2.52 -5.38 11.23
CA GLU A 71 1.57 -5.85 10.21
C GLU A 71 0.59 -4.73 9.79
N VAL A 72 0.08 -3.96 10.75
CA VAL A 72 -0.78 -2.80 10.46
C VAL A 72 -0.02 -1.70 9.69
N ALA A 73 1.24 -1.43 10.05
CA ALA A 73 2.07 -0.47 9.34
C ALA A 73 2.39 -0.93 7.90
N GLU A 74 2.70 -2.20 7.72
CA GLU A 74 2.95 -2.80 6.40
C GLU A 74 1.69 -2.78 5.53
N ALA A 75 0.51 -3.06 6.10
CA ALA A 75 -0.76 -2.99 5.39
C ALA A 75 -1.06 -1.56 4.91
N ARG A 76 -0.83 -0.54 5.76
CA ARG A 76 -1.02 0.87 5.40
C ARG A 76 -0.02 1.32 4.32
N LEU A 77 1.23 0.90 4.44
CA LEU A 77 2.24 1.18 3.42
C LEU A 77 1.85 0.54 2.08
N ALA A 78 1.43 -0.72 2.11
CA ALA A 78 0.96 -1.42 0.92
C ALA A 78 -0.19 -0.65 0.26
N GLU A 79 -1.22 -0.27 1.02
CA GLU A 79 -2.34 0.51 0.51
C GLU A 79 -1.87 1.83 -0.12
N GLN A 80 -1.01 2.59 0.55
CA GLN A 80 -0.46 3.84 0.03
C GLN A 80 0.26 3.63 -1.31
N LEU A 81 1.10 2.60 -1.42
CA LEU A 81 1.84 2.32 -2.66
C LEU A 81 0.91 1.86 -3.79
N HIS A 82 -0.16 1.13 -3.48
CA HIS A 82 -1.19 0.80 -4.49
C HIS A 82 -1.86 2.06 -5.04
N TRP A 83 -2.25 3.00 -4.16
CA TRP A 83 -2.83 4.27 -4.57
C TRP A 83 -1.85 5.10 -5.41
N SER A 84 -0.61 5.26 -4.95
CA SER A 84 0.42 6.01 -5.68
C SER A 84 0.79 5.37 -7.02
N PHE A 85 0.81 4.04 -7.10
CA PHE A 85 1.02 3.33 -8.36
C PHE A 85 -0.14 3.57 -9.34
N GLY A 86 -1.38 3.49 -8.86
CA GLY A 86 -2.56 3.78 -9.67
C GLY A 86 -2.56 5.21 -10.22
N ASP A 87 -2.25 6.19 -9.37
CA ASP A 87 -2.15 7.60 -9.78
C ASP A 87 -1.04 7.82 -10.82
N ALA A 88 0.14 7.26 -10.58
CA ALA A 88 1.25 7.35 -11.53
C ALA A 88 0.93 6.67 -12.88
N LEU A 89 0.18 5.56 -12.88
CA LEU A 89 -0.30 4.94 -14.12
C LEU A 89 -1.31 5.83 -14.85
N ALA A 90 -2.27 6.44 -14.14
CA ALA A 90 -3.25 7.34 -14.72
C ALA A 90 -2.56 8.56 -15.38
N GLN A 91 -1.55 9.12 -14.72
CA GLN A 91 -0.74 10.20 -15.27
C GLN A 91 0.04 9.75 -16.53
N LEU A 92 0.64 8.57 -16.51
CA LEU A 92 1.36 8.03 -17.67
C LEU A 92 0.43 7.81 -18.87
N VAL A 93 -0.76 7.27 -18.67
CA VAL A 93 -1.77 7.10 -19.74
C VAL A 93 -2.20 8.44 -20.30
N GLY A 94 -2.42 9.45 -19.44
CA GLY A 94 -2.82 10.78 -19.88
C GLY A 94 -1.79 11.51 -20.74
N LEU A 95 -0.52 11.08 -20.70
CA LEU A 95 0.60 11.70 -21.42
C LEU A 95 1.04 10.92 -22.66
N THR A 96 0.62 9.66 -22.81
CA THR A 96 1.19 8.73 -23.81
C THR A 96 0.16 8.43 -24.89
N ASP A 97 0.49 8.75 -26.14
CA ASP A 97 -0.35 8.41 -27.30
C ASP A 97 -0.33 6.91 -27.59
N GLN A 98 -1.38 6.41 -28.23
CA GLN A 98 -1.53 4.98 -28.52
C GLN A 98 -0.45 4.40 -29.45
N ALA A 99 0.26 5.26 -30.20
CA ALA A 99 1.42 4.88 -30.99
C ALA A 99 2.64 4.47 -30.13
N GLU A 100 2.64 4.79 -28.84
CA GLU A 100 3.73 4.56 -27.90
C GLU A 100 3.41 3.46 -26.86
N ALA A 101 2.47 2.56 -27.16
CA ALA A 101 2.02 1.51 -26.26
C ALA A 101 3.16 0.62 -25.70
N GLU A 102 4.18 0.30 -26.52
CA GLU A 102 5.35 -0.47 -26.09
C GLU A 102 6.22 0.29 -25.07
N ILE A 103 6.31 1.61 -25.22
CA ILE A 103 7.05 2.49 -24.33
C ILE A 103 6.32 2.56 -22.98
N LEU A 104 4.99 2.72 -23.02
CA LEU A 104 4.13 2.71 -21.84
C LEU A 104 4.28 1.43 -21.02
N GLN A 105 4.32 0.26 -21.68
CA GLN A 105 4.51 -1.02 -21.00
C GLN A 105 5.88 -1.13 -20.28
N ARG A 106 6.94 -0.60 -20.90
CA ARG A 106 8.27 -0.53 -20.27
C ARG A 106 8.27 0.39 -19.06
N TYR A 107 7.64 1.57 -19.16
CA TYR A 107 7.52 2.49 -18.04
C TYR A 107 6.72 1.89 -16.89
N THR A 108 5.57 1.26 -17.16
CA THR A 108 4.79 0.56 -16.13
C THR A 108 5.59 -0.53 -15.42
N SER A 109 6.40 -1.29 -16.17
CA SER A 109 7.23 -2.34 -15.58
C SER A 109 8.31 -1.77 -14.66
N SER A 110 9.00 -0.71 -15.10
CA SER A 110 9.98 0.02 -14.28
C SER A 110 9.34 0.66 -13.03
N LEU A 111 8.14 1.22 -13.19
CA LEU A 111 7.36 1.81 -12.11
C LEU A 111 7.00 0.74 -11.06
N ARG A 112 6.51 -0.42 -11.50
CA ARG A 112 6.21 -1.55 -10.61
C ARG A 112 7.44 -1.99 -9.83
N GLN A 113 8.58 -2.15 -10.53
CA GLN A 113 9.83 -2.54 -9.87
C GLN A 113 10.25 -1.52 -8.81
N ARG A 114 10.13 -0.22 -9.10
CA ARG A 114 10.42 0.85 -8.14
C ARG A 114 9.53 0.75 -6.90
N PHE A 115 8.22 0.62 -7.06
CA PHE A 115 7.29 0.52 -5.93
C PHE A 115 7.52 -0.74 -5.08
N VAL A 116 7.85 -1.87 -5.71
CA VAL A 116 8.23 -3.10 -4.99
C VAL A 116 9.53 -2.91 -4.19
N GLN A 117 10.53 -2.25 -4.78
CA GLN A 117 11.78 -1.94 -4.07
C GLN A 117 11.56 -0.97 -2.91
N GLU A 118 10.73 0.06 -3.11
CA GLU A 118 10.34 1.01 -2.07
C GLU A 118 9.68 0.28 -0.90
N TYR A 119 8.67 -0.55 -1.18
CA TYR A 119 8.01 -1.39 -0.18
C TYR A 119 9.02 -2.23 0.64
N LEU A 120 9.89 -2.99 -0.05
CA LEU A 120 10.87 -3.85 0.62
C LEU A 120 11.88 -3.05 1.44
N SER A 121 12.32 -1.90 0.95
CA SER A 121 13.29 -1.05 1.65
C SER A 121 12.71 -0.42 2.91
N THR A 122 11.47 0.07 2.83
CA THR A 122 10.77 0.69 3.96
C THR A 122 10.39 -0.33 5.02
N THR A 123 9.91 -1.51 4.62
CA THR A 123 9.60 -2.59 5.57
C THR A 123 10.84 -3.07 6.32
N ASP A 124 11.99 -3.22 5.63
CA ASP A 124 13.26 -3.56 6.28
C ASP A 124 13.78 -2.45 7.20
N GLU A 125 13.62 -1.18 6.84
CA GLU A 125 13.99 -0.05 7.69
C GLU A 125 13.17 -0.03 9.00
N VAL A 126 11.85 -0.22 8.90
CA VAL A 126 10.96 -0.30 10.07
C VAL A 126 11.36 -1.46 10.98
N ARG A 127 11.61 -2.64 10.40
CA ARG A 127 12.10 -3.81 11.15
C ARG A 127 13.40 -3.49 11.90
N ARG A 128 14.40 -2.94 11.21
CA ARG A 128 15.69 -2.57 11.82
C ARG A 128 15.53 -1.56 12.94
N ARG A 129 14.64 -0.58 12.77
CA ARG A 129 14.36 0.42 13.79
C ARG A 129 13.77 -0.20 15.06
N ILE A 130 12.78 -1.08 14.93
CA ILE A 130 12.16 -1.77 16.07
C ILE A 130 13.19 -2.61 16.83
N VAL A 131 13.96 -3.43 16.11
CA VAL A 131 15.04 -4.23 16.72
C VAL A 131 16.06 -3.34 17.42
N GLY A 132 16.43 -2.21 16.81
CA GLY A 132 17.34 -1.23 17.41
C GLY A 132 16.80 -0.58 18.68
N GLU A 133 15.53 -0.17 18.69
CA GLU A 133 14.87 0.44 19.84
C GLU A 133 14.70 -0.55 21.00
N VAL A 134 14.32 -1.81 20.73
CA VAL A 134 14.24 -2.88 21.73
C VAL A 134 15.62 -3.18 22.32
N SER A 135 16.64 -3.34 21.46
CA SER A 135 18.01 -3.59 21.90
C SER A 135 18.54 -2.45 22.80
N ALA A 136 18.33 -1.20 22.39
CA ALA A 136 18.72 -0.02 23.18
C ALA A 136 17.98 0.03 24.53
N THR A 137 16.70 -0.34 24.55
CA THR A 137 15.89 -0.41 25.77
C THR A 137 16.43 -1.47 26.72
N ASN A 138 16.68 -2.68 26.23
CA ASN A 138 17.27 -3.77 27.03
C ASN A 138 18.64 -3.39 27.61
N ALA A 139 19.49 -2.73 26.82
CA ALA A 139 20.79 -2.26 27.29
C ALA A 139 20.67 -1.24 28.44
N ARG A 140 19.69 -0.33 28.37
CA ARG A 140 19.44 0.68 29.42
C ARG A 140 18.98 0.06 30.74
N TYR A 141 18.10 -0.92 30.67
CA TYR A 141 17.55 -1.58 31.88
C TYR A 141 18.47 -2.69 32.43
N SER A 142 19.38 -3.22 31.62
CA SER A 142 20.38 -4.20 32.06
C SER A 142 21.68 -3.54 32.56
N ALA A 143 21.85 -2.24 32.34
CA ALA A 143 22.98 -1.51 32.90
C ALA A 143 22.83 -1.44 34.43
N PRO A 144 23.84 -1.89 35.20
CA PRO A 144 23.79 -1.76 36.65
C PRO A 144 23.70 -0.28 37.01
N THR A 145 22.72 0.09 37.81
CA THR A 145 22.65 1.39 38.46
C THR A 145 23.90 1.54 39.32
N ALA A 146 24.84 2.39 38.88
CA ALA A 146 26.01 2.79 39.65
C ALA A 146 25.63 3.76 40.76
#